data_AF-A0A165Q202-F1
#
_entry.id   AF-A0A165Q202-F1
#
_cell.length_a   1.000
_cell.length_b   1.000
_cell.length_c   1.000
_cell.angle_alpha   90.00
_cell.angle_beta   90.00
_cell.angle_gamma   90.00
#
_symmetry.space_group_name_H-M   'P 1'
#
loop_
_entity.id
_entity.type
_entity.pdbx_description
1 polymer ?
#
loop_
_entity_poly.entity_id
_entity_poly.type
_entity_poly.pdbx_seq_one_letter_code
_entity_poly.pdbx_strand_id
1 'polypeptide(L)'
;MAWTALLAAGLCEVIGVVALKRVTEHRHWTSYLFLIVTLGTSFSLLSLAMHHIPMGTAYAIWTGIGTAGSTLLGMFAFGEPKEWKRILFIGLILASAIGLKLIS
;
A
#
# COMPACT_ATOMS: atom_id res chain seq x y z
N MET A 1 -11.68 7.58 12.78
CA MET A 1 -10.67 6.76 13.49
C MET A 1 -10.27 5.53 12.67
N ALA A 2 -11.18 4.59 12.36
CA ALA A 2 -10.83 3.42 11.54
C ALA A 2 -10.37 3.76 10.11
N TRP A 3 -11.06 4.69 9.43
CA TRP A 3 -10.68 5.14 8.09
C TRP A 3 -9.33 5.86 8.02
N THR A 4 -8.98 6.64 9.04
CA THR A 4 -7.67 7.29 9.15
C THR A 4 -6.57 6.28 9.43
N ALA A 5 -6.85 5.25 10.25
CA ALA A 5 -5.95 4.12 10.46
C ALA A 5 -5.74 3.33 9.16
N LEU A 6 -6.78 3.13 8.36
CA LEU A 6 -6.69 2.45 7.07
C LEU A 6 -5.85 3.22 6.05
N LEU A 7 -6.02 4.54 5.97
CA LEU A 7 -5.18 5.41 5.15
C LEU A 7 -3.71 5.37 5.61
N ALA A 8 -3.48 5.46 6.93
CA ALA A 8 -2.14 5.35 7.51
C ALA A 8 -1.51 3.97 7.28
N ALA A 9 -2.29 2.88 7.32
CA ALA A 9 -1.86 1.54 6.98
C ALA A 9 -1.39 1.47 5.52
N GLY A 10 -2.19 1.99 4.59
CA GLY A 10 -1.83 2.04 3.17
C GLY A 10 -0.55 2.85 2.93
N LEU A 11 -0.38 3.99 3.59
CA LEU A 11 0.87 4.78 3.48
C LEU A 11 2.07 4.03 4.05
N CYS A 12 1.92 3.35 5.20
CA CYS A 12 2.98 2.50 5.75
C CYS A 12 3.33 1.35 4.81
N GLU A 13 2.36 0.77 4.13
CA GLU A 13 2.60 -0.28 3.12
C GLU A 13 3.45 0.25 1.97
N VAL A 14 3.15 1.44 1.45
CA VAL A 14 3.95 2.08 0.39
C VAL A 14 5.41 2.26 0.84
N ILE A 15 5.64 2.70 2.08
CA ILE A 15 6.99 2.79 2.66
C ILE A 15 7.61 1.40 2.83
N GLY A 16 6.83 0.38 3.18
CA GLY A 16 7.25 -1.02 3.26
C GLY A 16 7.72 -1.57 1.91
N VAL A 17 7.07 -1.21 0.80
CA VAL A 17 7.51 -1.60 -0.54
C VAL A 17 8.85 -0.94 -0.90
N VAL A 18 9.06 0.31 -0.49
CA VAL A 18 10.38 0.99 -0.63
C VAL A 18 11.45 0.28 0.20
N ALA A 19 11.12 -0.13 1.43
CA ALA A 19 12.01 -0.92 2.27
C ALA A 19 12.36 -2.25 1.62
N LEU A 20 11.39 -2.93 1.00
CA LEU A 20 11.59 -4.19 0.28
C LEU A 20 12.52 -4.02 -0.90
N LYS A 21 12.33 -2.97 -1.70
CA LYS A 21 13.24 -2.64 -2.81
C LYS A 21 14.67 -2.42 -2.31
N ARG A 22 14.84 -1.69 -1.20
CA ARG A 22 16.14 -1.50 -0.54
C ARG A 22 16.75 -2.81 -0.05
N VAL A 23 15.96 -3.75 0.47
CA VAL A 23 16.44 -5.09 0.84
C VAL A 23 16.94 -5.87 -0.39
N THR A 24 16.25 -5.76 -1.52
CA THR A 24 16.63 -6.42 -2.77
C THR A 24 17.95 -5.87 -3.33
N GLU A 25 18.15 -4.55 -3.30
CA GLU A 25 19.37 -3.90 -3.79
C GLU A 25 20.53 -3.98 -2.77
N HIS A 26 20.23 -3.82 -1.49
CA HIS A 26 21.18 -3.79 -0.39
C HIS A 26 20.71 -4.73 0.72
N ARG A 27 21.29 -5.93 0.75
CA ARG A 27 21.04 -6.99 1.76
C ARG A 27 21.65 -6.66 3.13
N HIS A 28 21.39 -5.46 3.63
CA HIS A 28 21.87 -5.00 4.92
C HIS A 28 20.84 -5.31 6.02
N TRP A 29 21.30 -5.63 7.23
CA TRP A 29 20.44 -5.99 8.36
C TRP A 29 19.45 -4.87 8.73
N THR A 30 19.87 -3.61 8.59
CA THR A 30 19.00 -2.44 8.82
C THR A 30 17.83 -2.35 7.84
N SER A 31 18.00 -2.80 6.58
CA SER A 31 16.93 -2.83 5.59
C SER A 31 15.85 -3.87 5.96
N TYR A 32 16.27 -5.03 6.46
CA TYR A 32 15.35 -6.06 6.96
C TYR A 32 14.58 -5.59 8.19
N LEU A 33 15.26 -4.92 9.13
CA LEU A 33 14.61 -4.35 10.31
C LEU A 33 13.58 -3.28 9.92
N PHE A 34 13.94 -2.41 8.98
CA PHE A 34 13.04 -1.35 8.49
C PHE A 34 11.81 -1.94 7.78
N LEU A 35 11.99 -3.00 6.98
CA LEU A 35 10.91 -3.76 6.36
C LEU A 35 9.93 -4.32 7.41
N ILE A 36 10.45 -5.05 8.40
CA ILE A 36 9.63 -5.70 9.43
C ILE A 36 8.83 -4.66 10.22
N VAL A 37 9.45 -3.54 10.59
CA VAL A 37 8.79 -2.47 11.34
C VAL A 37 7.68 -1.81 10.52
N THR A 38 7.94 -1.47 9.26
CA THR A 38 6.96 -0.77 8.41
C THR A 38 5.79 -1.67 8.02
N LEU A 39 6.06 -2.91 7.59
CA LEU A 39 5.01 -3.90 7.30
C LEU A 39 4.24 -4.30 8.57
N GLY A 40 4.93 -4.55 9.69
CA GLY A 40 4.29 -4.90 10.95
C GLY A 40 3.37 -3.79 11.46
N THR A 41 3.80 -2.54 11.32
CA THR A 41 2.98 -1.37 11.67
C THR A 41 1.77 -1.25 10.75
N SER A 42 1.95 -1.43 9.43
CA SER A 42 0.86 -1.42 8.45
C SER A 42 -0.21 -2.47 8.76
N PHE A 43 0.19 -3.72 9.02
CA PHE A 43 -0.75 -4.78 9.38
C PHE A 43 -1.47 -4.53 10.70
N SER A 44 -0.79 -3.92 11.68
CA SER A 44 -1.40 -3.57 12.96
C SER A 44 -2.49 -2.50 12.79
N LEU A 45 -2.22 -1.47 11.97
CA LEU A 45 -3.20 -0.43 11.63
C LEU A 45 -4.36 -0.98 10.80
N LEU A 46 -4.10 -1.90 9.87
CA LEU A 46 -5.12 -2.58 9.10
C LEU A 46 -6.04 -3.42 10.00
N SER A 47 -5.47 -4.21 10.91
CA SER A 47 -6.22 -4.99 11.89
C SER A 47 -7.14 -4.10 12.72
N LEU A 48 -6.64 -2.94 13.16
CA LEU A 48 -7.44 -1.96 13.91
C LEU A 48 -8.58 -1.36 13.07
N ALA A 49 -8.37 -1.13 11.77
CA ALA A 49 -9.41 -0.67 10.86
C ALA A 49 -10.49 -1.74 10.63
N MET A 50 -10.10 -3.01 10.58
CA MET A 50 -10.99 -4.16 10.37
C MET A 50 -11.94 -4.43 11.54
N HIS A 51 -11.68 -3.89 12.73
CA HIS A 51 -12.64 -3.94 13.84
C HIS A 51 -13.94 -3.17 13.55
N HIS A 52 -13.91 -2.19 12.64
CA HIS A 52 -15.04 -1.33 12.33
C HIS A 52 -15.45 -1.35 10.85
N ILE A 53 -14.58 -1.83 9.97
CA ILE A 53 -14.82 -1.86 8.52
C ILE A 53 -14.86 -3.34 8.09
N PRO A 54 -15.82 -3.75 7.24
CA PRO A 54 -15.84 -5.10 6.69
C PRO A 54 -14.50 -5.47 6.05
N MET A 55 -14.05 -6.70 6.32
CA MET A 55 -12.74 -7.20 5.87
C MET A 55 -12.51 -7.00 4.36
N GLY A 56 -13.52 -7.27 3.52
CA GLY A 56 -13.41 -7.10 2.07
C GLY A 56 -13.13 -5.65 1.67
N THR A 57 -13.84 -4.70 2.28
CA THR A 57 -13.70 -3.27 2.02
C THR A 57 -12.38 -2.73 2.53
N ALA A 58 -12.00 -3.09 3.76
CA ALA A 58 -10.72 -2.68 4.34
C ALA A 58 -9.55 -3.19 3.50
N TYR A 59 -9.54 -4.47 3.13
CA TYR A 59 -8.43 -5.06 2.37
C TYR A 59 -8.35 -4.53 0.94
N ALA A 60 -9.48 -4.35 0.25
CA ALA A 60 -9.50 -3.80 -1.10
C ALA A 60 -8.96 -2.36 -1.14
N ILE A 61 -9.29 -1.54 -0.14
CA ILE A 61 -8.81 -0.15 -0.07
C ILE A 61 -7.35 -0.10 0.33
N TRP A 62 -6.93 -0.90 1.31
CA TRP A 62 -5.54 -1.01 1.73
C TRP A 62 -4.63 -1.42 0.55
N THR A 63 -4.94 -2.54 -0.11
CA THR A 63 -4.20 -3.01 -1.29
C THR A 63 -4.24 -2.02 -2.46
N GLY A 64 -5.37 -1.32 -2.67
CA GLY A 64 -5.50 -0.28 -3.69
C GLY A 64 -4.57 0.90 -3.45
N ILE A 65 -4.50 1.40 -2.22
CA ILE A 65 -3.58 2.48 -1.81
C ILE A 65 -2.13 2.00 -1.92
N GLY A 66 -1.81 0.81 -1.42
CA GLY A 66 -0.48 0.21 -1.49
C GLY A 66 0.00 0.08 -2.94
N THR A 67 -0.84 -0.44 -3.83
CA THR A 67 -0.52 -0.64 -5.26
C THR A 67 -0.32 0.69 -5.99
N ALA A 68 -1.23 1.64 -5.81
CA ALA A 68 -1.13 2.95 -6.48
C ALA A 68 0.06 3.74 -5.95
N GLY A 69 0.22 3.81 -4.63
CA GLY A 69 1.31 4.54 -3.99
C GLY A 69 2.67 3.95 -4.33
N SER A 70 2.85 2.63 -4.23
CA SER A 70 4.12 1.98 -4.58
C SER A 70 4.47 2.13 -6.04
N THR A 71 3.49 2.07 -6.95
CA THR A 71 3.75 2.27 -8.38
C THR A 71 4.13 3.71 -8.69
N LEU A 72 3.43 4.70 -8.11
CA LEU A 72 3.81 6.10 -8.26
C LEU A 72 5.24 6.33 -7.74
N LEU A 73 5.57 5.77 -6.58
CA LEU A 73 6.90 5.84 -6.01
C LEU A 73 7.95 5.12 -6.88
N GLY A 74 7.60 3.98 -7.49
CA GLY A 74 8.38 3.29 -8.51
C GLY A 74 8.72 4.18 -9.70
N MET A 75 7.73 4.90 -10.23
CA MET A 75 7.90 5.80 -11.37
C MET A 75 8.74 7.04 -11.01
N PHE A 76 8.48 7.67 -9.86
CA PHE A 76 9.14 8.93 -9.47
C PHE A 76 10.52 8.75 -8.83
N ALA A 77 10.68 7.77 -7.94
CA ALA A 77 11.91 7.59 -7.17
C ALA A 77 12.86 6.55 -7.77
N PHE A 78 12.34 5.53 -8.45
CA PHE A 78 13.14 4.43 -9.01
C PHE A 78 13.24 4.46 -10.54
N GLY A 79 12.64 5.46 -11.20
CA GLY A 79 12.74 5.64 -12.64
C GLY A 79 12.08 4.52 -13.46
N GLU A 80 11.13 3.79 -12.89
CA GLU A 80 10.43 2.73 -13.62
C GLU A 80 9.66 3.29 -14.83
N PRO A 81 9.54 2.50 -15.93
CA PRO A 81 8.88 2.96 -17.13
C PRO A 81 7.42 3.34 -16.87
N LYS A 82 7.11 4.59 -17.21
CA LYS A 82 5.78 5.21 -17.15
C LYS A 82 4.90 4.79 -18.32
N GLU A 83 4.66 3.48 -18.45
CA GLU A 83 3.77 2.96 -19.48
C GLU A 83 2.31 3.39 -19.23
N TRP A 84 1.67 3.93 -20.25
CA TRP A 84 0.27 4.35 -20.20
C TRP A 84 -0.69 3.22 -19.78
N LYS A 85 -0.43 1.99 -20.26
CA LYS A 85 -1.22 0.80 -19.91
C LYS A 85 -1.18 0.52 -18.41
N ARG A 86 0.00 0.66 -17.78
CA ARG A 86 0.19 0.44 -16.33
C ARG A 86 -0.64 1.44 -15.52
N ILE A 87 -0.62 2.72 -15.90
CA ILE A 87 -1.42 3.77 -15.26
C ILE A 87 -2.91 3.50 -15.40
N LEU A 88 -3.37 3.05 -16.59
CA LEU A 88 -4.78 2.71 -16.83
C LEU A 88 -5.27 1.59 -15.89
N PHE A 89 -4.52 0.50 -15.77
CA PHE A 89 -4.90 -0.61 -14.89
C PHE A 89 -4.86 -0.25 -13.41
N ILE A 90 -3.93 0.61 -12.98
CA ILE A 90 -3.93 1.15 -11.61
C ILE A 90 -5.16 2.01 -11.36
N GLY A 91 -5.56 2.83 -12.34
CA GLY A 91 -6.81 3.58 -12.31
C GLY A 91 -8.02 2.67 -12.13
N LEU A 92 -8.08 1.53 -12.82
CA LEU A 92 -9.14 0.53 -12.65
C LEU A 92 -9.15 -0.11 -11.25
N ILE A 93 -7.99 -0.42 -10.69
CA ILE A 93 -7.86 -0.95 -9.32
C ILE A 93 -8.39 0.08 -8.31
N LEU A 94 -7.98 1.34 -8.45
CA LEU A 94 -8.46 2.42 -7.59
C LEU A 94 -9.97 2.66 -7.74
N ALA A 95 -10.47 2.70 -8.97
CA ALA A 95 -11.90 2.84 -9.23
C ALA A 95 -12.71 1.70 -8.61
N SER A 96 -12.21 0.46 -8.69
CA SER A 96 -12.85 -0.71 -8.08
C SER A 96 -12.83 -0.63 -6.55
N ALA A 97 -11.70 -0.22 -5.95
CA ALA A 97 -11.58 -0.05 -4.49
C ALA A 97 -12.52 1.05 -3.96
N ILE A 98 -12.63 2.17 -4.69
CA ILE A 98 -13.57 3.25 -4.37
C ILE A 98 -15.01 2.79 -4.56
N GLY A 99 -15.32 2.04 -5.62
CA GLY A 99 -16.63 1.45 -5.84
C GLY A 99 -17.05 0.54 -4.68
N LEU A 100 -16.12 -0.28 -4.18
CA LEU A 100 -16.37 -1.14 -3.02
C LEU A 100 -16.64 -0.34 -1.74
N LYS A 101 -15.94 0.78 -1.53
CA LYS A 101 -16.20 1.74 -0.44
C LYS A 101 -17.58 2.40 -0.54
N LEU A 102 -18.10 2.61 -1.75
CA LEU A 102 -19.38 3.28 -1.95
C LEU A 102 -20.56 2.34 -1.71
N ILE A 103 -20.35 1.03 -1.82
CA ILE A 103 -21.40 0.01 -1.71
C ILE A 103 -21.43 -0.65 -0.32
N SER A 104 -20.28 -0.74 0.38
CA SER A 104 -20.17 -1.21 1.78
C SER A 104 -20.12 -0.07 2.78
#